data_AF-A0A9W5F2A8-F1
#
_entry.id   AF-A0A9W5F2A8-F1
#
_cell.length_a   1.000
_cell.length_b   1.000
_cell.length_c   1.000
_cell.angle_alpha   90.00
_cell.angle_beta   90.00
_cell.angle_gamma   90.00
#
_symmetry.space_group_name_H-M   'P 1'
#
loop_
_entity.id
_entity.type
_entity.pdbx_description
1 polymer ?
#
loop_
_entity_poly.entity_id
_entity_poly.type
_entity_poly.pdbx_seq_one_letter_code
_entity_poly.pdbx_strand_id
1 'polypeptide(L)'
;MARTDSNVFRFCGAAVMGAVLVLSVAGDASAAARKKKSFISGITRTDQLPTQELRDARKRMVSNKRIPYRQMQALADHGDSLAALLIAKQLYEKPELSNDALHYFTMAASAGRAGAVKPLVALVHKAEPTTSNRKRLESAEAALKAHAARGDEAAFEGLMSAYRSGTPFDNSSEKYADFRAKAALRGNSVAALEEAISLMSLGDAATKKKEIEAYLVVAERAGDLKTQSVAGALRRKLASNDVTENHKSGDVDD
;
A
#
# COMPACT_ATOMS: atom_id res chain seq x y z
N MET A 1 10.17 28.92 76.81
CA MET A 1 8.87 28.42 77.30
C MET A 1 8.26 27.54 76.22
N ALA A 2 8.26 26.24 76.46
CA ALA A 2 7.63 25.25 75.61
C ALA A 2 6.12 25.20 75.91
N ARG A 3 5.30 25.05 74.88
CA ARG A 3 3.94 24.51 74.99
C ARG A 3 3.69 23.63 73.78
N THR A 4 3.70 22.34 74.05
CA THR A 4 3.05 21.30 73.26
C THR A 4 1.55 21.53 73.26
N ASP A 5 0.89 21.33 72.12
CA ASP A 5 -0.36 20.59 72.08
C ASP A 5 -0.56 19.95 70.70
N SER A 6 -0.91 18.67 70.78
CA SER A 6 -1.17 17.70 69.73
C SER A 6 -2.67 17.47 69.60
N ASN A 7 -3.18 17.30 68.37
CA ASN A 7 -4.27 16.39 67.97
C ASN A 7 -4.73 16.74 66.54
N VAL A 8 -5.21 15.87 65.65
CA VAL A 8 -5.15 14.43 65.37
C VAL A 8 -6.20 14.20 64.24
N PHE A 9 -5.93 13.28 63.30
CA PHE A 9 -6.81 12.77 62.21
C PHE A 9 -7.15 13.75 61.06
N ARG A 10 -7.15 13.37 59.77
CA ARG A 10 -7.60 12.10 59.17
C ARG A 10 -7.05 11.93 57.73
N PHE A 11 -6.70 10.68 57.40
CA PHE A 11 -6.38 10.16 56.07
C PHE A 11 -7.61 10.15 55.13
N CYS A 12 -7.40 10.52 53.87
CA CYS A 12 -8.05 10.01 52.63
C CYS A 12 -7.42 10.83 51.49
N GLY A 13 -6.63 10.31 50.55
CA GLY A 13 -6.82 9.09 49.80
C GLY A 13 -7.22 9.47 48.37
N ALA A 14 -6.24 9.74 47.49
CA ALA A 14 -6.36 9.62 46.04
C ALA A 14 -4.96 9.77 45.41
N ALA A 15 -4.27 8.64 45.27
CA ALA A 15 -3.10 8.53 44.41
C ALA A 15 -3.56 8.70 42.95
N VAL A 16 -3.23 9.82 42.32
CA VAL A 16 -3.33 9.98 40.87
C VAL A 16 -2.14 9.24 40.26
N MET A 17 -2.36 7.96 39.91
CA MET A 17 -1.47 7.20 39.05
C MET A 17 -1.45 7.86 37.67
N GLY A 18 -0.42 8.66 37.41
CA GLY A 18 -0.05 9.10 36.08
C GLY A 18 0.46 7.91 35.28
N ALA A 19 -0.39 7.32 34.45
CA ALA A 19 0.03 6.36 33.44
C ALA A 19 0.66 7.11 32.26
N VAL A 20 1.96 7.40 32.36
CA VAL A 20 2.76 7.83 31.20
C VAL A 20 2.97 6.60 30.32
N LEU A 21 2.22 6.54 29.22
CA LEU A 21 2.33 5.51 28.21
C LEU A 21 3.61 5.77 27.39
N VAL A 22 4.72 5.18 27.82
CA VAL A 22 5.97 5.18 27.03
C VAL A 22 5.73 4.28 25.82
N LEU A 23 5.41 4.87 24.67
CA LEU A 23 5.47 4.18 23.39
C LEU A 23 6.93 3.83 23.09
N SER A 24 7.30 2.58 23.36
CA SER A 24 8.54 1.99 22.91
C SER A 24 8.63 2.03 21.38
N VAL A 25 9.59 2.79 20.86
CA VAL A 25 10.00 2.76 19.45
C VAL A 25 10.64 1.40 19.16
N ALA A 26 9.81 0.44 18.76
CA ALA A 26 10.24 -0.85 18.20
C ALA A 26 9.83 -0.98 16.72
N GLY A 27 9.74 0.16 16.00
CA GLY A 27 9.21 0.24 14.64
C GLY A 27 10.20 -0.13 13.52
N ASP A 28 11.50 0.15 13.69
CA ASP A 28 12.40 0.17 12.53
C ASP A 28 13.04 -1.18 12.17
N ALA A 29 13.37 -2.01 13.16
CA ALA A 29 14.03 -3.30 12.90
C ALA A 29 13.07 -4.34 12.29
N SER A 30 11.81 -4.36 12.73
CA SER A 30 10.78 -5.28 12.21
C SER A 30 10.31 -4.88 10.80
N ALA A 31 10.25 -3.57 10.51
CA ALA A 31 9.99 -3.06 9.17
C ALA A 31 11.14 -3.41 8.20
N ALA A 32 12.39 -3.28 8.63
CA ALA A 32 13.57 -3.63 7.82
C ALA A 32 13.71 -5.16 7.58
N ALA A 33 13.32 -6.00 8.53
CA ALA A 33 13.30 -7.46 8.34
C ALA A 33 12.18 -7.91 7.38
N ARG A 34 11.00 -7.25 7.40
CA ARG A 34 9.94 -7.46 6.40
C ARG A 34 10.33 -6.98 5.00
N LYS A 35 11.24 -5.99 4.88
CA LYS A 35 11.73 -5.47 3.57
C LYS A 35 12.42 -6.52 2.69
N LYS A 36 12.79 -7.72 3.16
CA LYS A 36 13.40 -8.76 2.30
C LYS A 36 12.45 -9.85 1.82
N LYS A 37 11.25 -10.00 2.40
CA LYS A 37 10.47 -11.24 2.24
C LYS A 37 9.54 -11.29 1.01
N SER A 38 9.36 -10.19 0.28
CA SER A 38 8.35 -10.11 -0.81
C SER A 38 8.89 -10.01 -2.24
N PHE A 39 10.17 -9.68 -2.42
CA PHE A 39 10.76 -9.59 -3.77
C PHE A 39 11.57 -10.85 -4.06
N ILE A 40 11.55 -11.27 -5.31
CA ILE A 40 12.35 -12.39 -5.77
C ILE A 40 13.82 -11.96 -5.69
N SER A 41 14.62 -12.74 -4.97
CA SER A 41 16.07 -12.52 -4.93
C SER A 41 16.66 -12.93 -6.28
N GLY A 42 16.75 -11.96 -7.20
CA GLY A 42 17.50 -12.11 -8.44
C GLY A 42 19.02 -12.08 -8.23
N ILE A 43 19.77 -12.02 -9.33
CA ILE A 43 21.23 -11.96 -9.27
C ILE A 43 21.67 -10.59 -8.76
N THR A 44 22.37 -10.57 -7.63
CA THR A 44 22.88 -9.34 -6.98
C THR A 44 24.38 -9.17 -7.17
N ARG A 45 25.12 -10.25 -7.43
CA ARG A 45 26.57 -10.23 -7.57
C ARG A 45 27.05 -10.98 -8.81
N THR A 46 28.10 -10.48 -9.48
CA THR A 46 28.53 -11.01 -10.78
C THR A 46 28.98 -12.46 -10.71
N ASP A 47 29.56 -12.88 -9.59
CA ASP A 47 30.01 -14.24 -9.33
C ASP A 47 28.88 -15.30 -9.34
N GLN A 48 27.63 -14.90 -9.15
CA GLN A 48 26.46 -15.79 -9.22
C GLN A 48 26.12 -16.23 -10.65
N LEU A 49 26.71 -15.61 -11.68
CA LEU A 49 26.47 -15.99 -13.07
C LEU A 49 27.33 -17.21 -13.47
N PRO A 50 26.75 -18.20 -14.17
CA PRO A 50 27.39 -19.49 -14.40
C PRO A 50 28.61 -19.40 -15.31
N THR A 51 28.53 -18.63 -16.39
CA THR A 51 29.57 -18.57 -17.43
C THR A 51 30.42 -17.31 -17.33
N GLN A 52 31.67 -17.40 -17.77
CA GLN A 52 32.57 -16.24 -17.83
C GLN A 52 32.04 -15.15 -18.77
N GLU A 53 31.43 -15.54 -19.89
CA GLU A 53 30.81 -14.62 -20.84
C GLU A 53 29.71 -13.77 -20.21
N LEU A 54 28.83 -14.38 -19.40
CA LEU A 54 27.78 -13.66 -18.68
C LEU A 54 28.38 -12.73 -17.63
N ARG A 55 29.40 -13.18 -16.90
CA ARG A 55 30.12 -12.33 -15.94
C ARG A 55 30.70 -11.09 -16.61
N ASP A 56 31.32 -11.26 -17.77
CA ASP A 56 31.94 -10.16 -18.50
C ASP A 56 30.92 -9.28 -19.23
N ALA A 57 29.79 -9.84 -19.67
CA ALA A 57 28.62 -9.07 -20.09
C ALA A 57 28.10 -8.19 -18.95
N ARG A 58 27.88 -8.76 -17.75
CA ARG A 58 27.40 -7.98 -16.61
C ARG A 58 28.37 -6.88 -16.19
N LYS A 59 29.68 -7.16 -16.16
CA LYS A 59 30.69 -6.12 -15.87
C LYS A 59 30.62 -4.96 -16.86
N ARG A 60 30.47 -5.25 -18.16
CA ARG A 60 30.25 -4.22 -19.18
C ARG A 60 28.98 -3.41 -18.88
N MET A 61 27.93 -4.07 -18.40
CA MET A 61 26.61 -3.45 -18.18
C MET A 61 26.70 -2.44 -17.05
N VAL A 62 27.28 -2.86 -15.93
CA VAL A 62 27.46 -2.04 -14.74
C VAL A 62 28.44 -0.90 -15.02
N SER A 63 29.42 -1.11 -15.93
CA SER A 63 30.35 -0.06 -16.36
C SER A 63 29.78 0.84 -17.47
N ASN A 64 28.47 0.78 -17.76
CA ASN A 64 27.80 1.54 -18.81
C ASN A 64 28.42 1.39 -20.21
N LYS A 65 29.06 0.25 -20.49
CA LYS A 65 29.56 -0.10 -21.82
C LYS A 65 28.44 -0.72 -22.63
N ARG A 66 28.47 -0.54 -23.95
CA ARG A 66 27.49 -1.14 -24.87
C ARG A 66 27.47 -2.66 -24.74
N ILE A 67 26.27 -3.24 -24.65
CA ILE A 67 26.03 -4.68 -24.63
C ILE A 67 25.04 -5.04 -25.74
N PRO A 68 25.31 -6.13 -26.50
CA PRO A 68 24.36 -6.63 -27.47
C PRO A 68 23.09 -7.18 -26.80
N TYR A 69 21.94 -6.97 -27.44
CA TYR A 69 20.63 -7.38 -26.91
C TYR A 69 20.59 -8.82 -26.38
N ARG A 70 21.16 -9.78 -27.13
CA ARG A 70 21.21 -11.20 -26.73
C ARG A 70 21.92 -11.45 -25.40
N GLN A 71 22.98 -10.70 -25.10
CA GLN A 71 23.68 -10.84 -23.82
C GLN A 71 22.87 -10.21 -22.68
N MET A 72 22.15 -9.12 -22.95
CA MET A 72 21.23 -8.54 -21.99
C MET A 72 20.07 -9.50 -21.69
N GLN A 73 19.51 -10.12 -22.73
CA GLN A 73 18.47 -11.14 -22.61
C GLN A 73 18.94 -12.32 -21.77
N ALA A 74 20.10 -12.90 -22.07
CA ALA A 74 20.65 -13.98 -21.28
C ALA A 74 20.88 -13.60 -19.80
N LEU A 75 21.35 -12.37 -19.52
CA LEU A 75 21.46 -11.87 -18.15
C LEU A 75 20.10 -11.79 -17.45
N ALA A 76 19.08 -11.27 -18.13
CA ALA A 76 17.73 -11.16 -17.60
C ALA A 76 17.10 -12.54 -17.35
N ASP A 77 17.28 -13.50 -18.27
CA ASP A 77 16.81 -14.88 -18.14
C ASP A 77 17.44 -15.60 -16.95
N HIS A 78 18.67 -15.22 -16.58
CA HIS A 78 19.34 -15.65 -15.36
C HIS A 78 18.90 -14.87 -14.09
N GLY A 79 18.02 -13.89 -14.21
CA GLY A 79 17.49 -13.12 -13.08
C GLY A 79 18.26 -11.83 -12.76
N ASP A 80 19.06 -11.31 -13.68
CA ASP A 80 19.62 -9.96 -13.53
C ASP A 80 18.53 -8.91 -13.80
N SER A 81 18.07 -8.27 -12.72
CA SER A 81 17.00 -7.27 -12.79
C SER A 81 17.40 -5.98 -13.49
N LEU A 82 18.69 -5.63 -13.54
CA LEU A 82 19.15 -4.45 -14.29
C LEU A 82 19.04 -4.72 -15.78
N ALA A 83 19.48 -5.90 -16.22
CA ALA A 83 19.33 -6.34 -17.59
C ALA A 83 17.84 -6.35 -17.99
N ALA A 84 16.97 -6.94 -17.16
CA ALA A 84 15.53 -6.91 -17.41
C ALA A 84 14.98 -5.48 -17.55
N LEU A 85 15.36 -4.55 -16.67
CA LEU A 85 14.93 -3.15 -16.76
C LEU A 85 15.41 -2.47 -18.06
N LEU A 86 16.65 -2.71 -18.47
CA LEU A 86 17.21 -2.11 -19.69
C LEU A 86 16.52 -2.65 -20.95
N ILE A 87 16.27 -3.96 -21.02
CA ILE A 87 15.48 -4.57 -22.10
C ILE A 87 14.07 -3.96 -22.10
N ALA A 88 13.41 -3.93 -20.95
CA ALA A 88 12.05 -3.40 -20.84
C ALA A 88 11.94 -1.99 -21.38
N LYS A 89 12.90 -1.11 -21.06
CA LYS A 89 12.96 0.26 -21.61
C LYS A 89 13.14 0.29 -23.12
N GLN A 90 13.97 -0.58 -23.69
CA GLN A 90 14.13 -0.67 -25.15
C GLN A 90 12.85 -1.15 -25.85
N LEU A 91 12.11 -2.06 -25.21
CA LEU A 91 10.85 -2.59 -25.73
C LEU A 91 9.67 -1.62 -25.52
N TYR A 92 9.72 -0.79 -24.48
CA TYR A 92 8.65 0.14 -24.14
C TYR A 92 8.38 1.18 -25.23
N GLU A 93 9.42 1.56 -25.98
CA GLU A 93 9.33 2.47 -27.12
C GLU A 93 8.61 1.85 -28.34
N LYS A 94 8.27 0.56 -28.26
CA LYS A 94 7.71 -0.25 -29.36
C LYS A 94 6.36 -0.84 -28.96
N PRO A 95 5.23 -0.21 -29.34
CA PRO A 95 3.89 -0.65 -28.94
C PRO A 95 3.57 -2.12 -29.28
N GLU A 96 4.11 -2.63 -30.39
CA GLU A 96 3.95 -4.00 -30.85
C GLU A 96 4.62 -5.04 -29.94
N LEU A 97 5.56 -4.61 -29.08
CA LEU A 97 6.27 -5.45 -28.11
C LEU A 97 5.81 -5.21 -26.66
N SER A 98 4.62 -4.63 -26.48
CA SER A 98 4.06 -4.29 -25.15
C SER A 98 3.98 -5.49 -24.20
N ASN A 99 3.65 -6.70 -24.69
CA ASN A 99 3.63 -7.92 -23.86
C ASN A 99 5.03 -8.33 -23.36
N ASP A 100 6.08 -8.12 -24.17
CA ASP A 100 7.46 -8.40 -23.78
C ASP A 100 7.98 -7.32 -22.83
N ALA A 101 7.64 -6.05 -23.08
CA ALA A 101 7.91 -4.96 -22.14
C ALA A 101 7.25 -5.23 -20.78
N LEU A 102 5.98 -5.66 -20.78
CA LEU A 102 5.24 -6.04 -19.57
C LEU A 102 5.98 -7.14 -18.80
N HIS A 103 6.44 -8.17 -19.51
CA HIS A 103 7.19 -9.27 -18.92
C HIS A 103 8.49 -8.79 -18.25
N TYR A 104 9.34 -8.03 -18.96
CA TYR A 104 10.63 -7.60 -18.42
C TYR A 104 10.50 -6.52 -17.34
N PHE A 105 9.52 -5.60 -17.43
CA PHE A 105 9.22 -4.69 -16.33
C PHE A 105 8.72 -5.45 -15.09
N THR A 106 7.90 -6.49 -15.27
CA THR A 106 7.45 -7.34 -14.17
C THR A 106 8.62 -8.05 -13.48
N MET A 107 9.58 -8.57 -14.24
CA MET A 107 10.80 -9.18 -13.68
C MET A 107 11.61 -8.16 -12.87
N ALA A 108 11.83 -6.97 -13.43
CA ALA A 108 12.58 -5.90 -12.76
C ALA A 108 11.86 -5.41 -11.48
N ALA A 109 10.54 -5.20 -11.55
CA ALA A 109 9.72 -4.79 -10.42
C ALA A 109 9.66 -5.88 -9.34
N SER A 110 9.52 -7.15 -9.71
CA SER A 110 9.54 -8.30 -8.80
C SER A 110 10.86 -8.46 -8.06
N ALA A 111 11.96 -7.95 -8.62
CA ALA A 111 13.26 -7.88 -7.97
C ALA A 111 13.50 -6.57 -7.19
N GLY A 112 12.45 -5.74 -7.01
CA GLY A 112 12.49 -4.53 -6.21
C GLY A 112 12.98 -3.27 -6.93
N ARG A 113 13.09 -3.25 -8.26
CA ARG A 113 13.49 -2.02 -8.98
C ARG A 113 12.33 -1.04 -9.10
N ALA A 114 12.32 -0.02 -8.25
CA ALA A 114 11.32 1.06 -8.27
C ALA A 114 11.17 1.74 -9.65
N GLY A 115 12.27 1.87 -10.41
CA GLY A 115 12.25 2.45 -11.76
C GLY A 115 11.44 1.64 -12.79
N ALA A 116 10.99 0.43 -12.47
CA ALA A 116 10.11 -0.38 -13.30
C ALA A 116 8.62 -0.16 -13.01
N VAL A 117 8.26 0.44 -11.86
CA VAL A 117 6.88 0.46 -11.36
C VAL A 117 5.97 1.32 -12.23
N LYS A 118 6.33 2.58 -12.50
CA LYS A 118 5.48 3.49 -13.31
C LYS A 118 5.22 2.96 -14.73
N PRO A 119 6.24 2.50 -15.49
CA PRO A 119 5.99 1.88 -16.79
C PRO A 119 5.14 0.61 -16.70
N LEU A 120 5.34 -0.20 -15.65
CA LEU A 120 4.55 -1.41 -15.44
C LEU A 120 3.07 -1.09 -15.22
N VAL A 121 2.75 -0.10 -14.38
CA VAL A 121 1.38 0.40 -14.18
C VAL A 121 0.78 0.85 -15.51
N ALA A 122 1.50 1.64 -16.30
CA ALA A 122 1.03 2.11 -17.60
C ALA A 122 0.75 0.97 -18.59
N LEU A 123 1.57 -0.09 -18.58
CA LEU A 123 1.35 -1.27 -19.42
C LEU A 123 0.15 -2.10 -18.95
N VAL A 124 0.00 -2.30 -17.65
CA VAL A 124 -1.15 -3.01 -17.07
C VAL A 124 -2.46 -2.32 -17.46
N HIS A 125 -2.52 -0.99 -17.38
CA HIS A 125 -3.72 -0.24 -17.78
C HIS A 125 -4.08 -0.35 -19.26
N LYS A 126 -3.09 -0.57 -20.13
CA LYS A 126 -3.29 -0.71 -21.58
C LYS A 126 -3.45 -2.17 -22.00
N ALA A 127 -3.20 -3.12 -21.12
CA ALA A 127 -3.20 -4.53 -21.47
C ALA A 127 -4.62 -5.04 -21.64
N GLU A 128 -4.87 -5.71 -22.76
CA GLU A 128 -6.08 -6.49 -22.94
C GLU A 128 -5.86 -7.90 -22.40
N PRO A 129 -6.72 -8.40 -21.49
CA PRO A 129 -6.57 -9.74 -20.94
C PRO A 129 -6.86 -10.79 -22.03
N THR A 130 -5.87 -11.63 -22.29
CA THR A 130 -5.95 -12.77 -23.21
C THR A 130 -5.50 -14.03 -22.48
N THR A 131 -5.85 -15.21 -23.01
CA THR A 131 -5.40 -16.48 -22.44
C THR A 131 -3.87 -16.60 -22.41
N SER A 132 -3.15 -15.99 -23.36
CA SER A 132 -1.69 -16.07 -23.45
C SER A 132 -0.95 -15.12 -22.52
N ASN A 133 -1.56 -14.00 -22.10
CA ASN A 133 -0.92 -13.01 -21.21
C ASN A 133 -1.47 -13.00 -19.77
N ARG A 134 -2.52 -13.77 -19.45
CA ARG A 134 -3.12 -13.83 -18.10
C ARG A 134 -2.09 -14.07 -16.99
N LYS A 135 -1.22 -15.09 -17.13
CA LYS A 135 -0.14 -15.36 -16.17
C LYS A 135 0.85 -14.21 -16.01
N ARG A 136 1.11 -13.45 -17.09
CA ARG A 136 1.99 -12.27 -17.03
C ARG A 136 1.32 -11.14 -16.26
N LEU A 137 0.02 -10.92 -16.48
CA LEU A 137 -0.77 -9.94 -15.73
C LEU A 137 -0.87 -10.29 -14.25
N GLU A 138 -1.11 -11.55 -13.89
CA GLU A 138 -1.08 -12.01 -12.50
C GLU A 138 0.29 -11.74 -11.83
N SER A 139 1.37 -11.97 -12.57
CA SER A 139 2.73 -11.69 -12.09
C SER A 139 2.97 -10.18 -11.92
N ALA A 140 2.47 -9.36 -12.85
CA ALA A 140 2.52 -7.90 -12.76
C ALA A 140 1.72 -7.40 -11.55
N GLU A 141 0.51 -7.93 -11.34
CA GLU A 141 -0.34 -7.65 -10.19
C GLU A 141 0.40 -7.93 -8.87
N ALA A 142 1.02 -9.11 -8.77
CA ALA A 142 1.79 -9.49 -7.59
C ALA A 142 3.00 -8.56 -7.34
N ALA A 143 3.72 -8.19 -8.40
CA ALA A 143 4.84 -7.26 -8.29
C ALA A 143 4.37 -5.88 -7.80
N LEU A 144 3.29 -5.34 -8.37
CA LEU A 144 2.71 -4.06 -7.94
C LEU A 144 2.20 -4.12 -6.50
N LYS A 145 1.56 -5.23 -6.09
CA LYS A 145 1.12 -5.41 -4.68
C LYS A 145 2.29 -5.35 -3.73
N ALA A 146 3.42 -5.96 -4.09
CA ALA A 146 4.64 -5.94 -3.27
C ALA A 146 5.24 -4.53 -3.13
N HIS A 147 5.17 -3.70 -4.17
CA HIS A 147 5.59 -2.29 -4.12
C HIS A 147 4.60 -1.43 -3.32
N ALA A 148 3.29 -1.56 -3.58
CA ALA A 148 2.26 -0.83 -2.84
C ALA A 148 2.31 -1.13 -1.34
N ALA A 149 2.55 -2.39 -0.95
CA ALA A 149 2.71 -2.78 0.44
C ALA A 149 3.90 -2.13 1.16
N ARG A 150 4.85 -1.56 0.40
CA ARG A 150 6.03 -0.82 0.90
C ARG A 150 5.84 0.70 0.82
N GLY A 151 4.66 1.17 0.41
CA GLY A 151 4.35 2.59 0.27
C GLY A 151 4.73 3.19 -1.08
N ASP A 152 4.94 2.40 -2.13
CA ASP A 152 5.03 2.95 -3.48
C ASP A 152 3.65 3.44 -3.93
N GLU A 153 3.48 4.76 -3.97
CA GLU A 153 2.21 5.42 -4.29
C GLU A 153 1.77 5.14 -5.73
N ALA A 154 2.71 5.08 -6.69
CA ALA A 154 2.37 4.79 -8.08
C ALA A 154 1.85 3.36 -8.24
N ALA A 155 2.44 2.39 -7.54
CA ALA A 155 1.93 1.02 -7.52
C ALA A 155 0.54 0.93 -6.86
N PHE A 156 0.35 1.66 -5.75
CA PHE A 156 -0.91 1.68 -5.02
C PHE A 156 -2.05 2.26 -5.86
N GLU A 157 -1.87 3.48 -6.39
CA GLU A 157 -2.85 4.17 -7.22
C GLU A 157 -3.12 3.41 -8.52
N GLY A 158 -2.07 2.84 -9.15
CA GLY A 158 -2.21 2.00 -10.33
C GLY A 158 -3.08 0.76 -10.09
N LEU A 159 -2.88 0.06 -8.96
CA LEU A 159 -3.71 -1.08 -8.59
C LEU A 159 -5.14 -0.69 -8.26
N MET A 160 -5.34 0.36 -7.45
CA MET A 160 -6.67 0.88 -7.14
C MET A 160 -7.44 1.24 -8.41
N SER A 161 -6.78 1.93 -9.34
CA SER A 161 -7.38 2.29 -10.62
C SER A 161 -7.71 1.06 -11.48
N ALA A 162 -6.81 0.07 -11.57
CA ALA A 162 -7.03 -1.14 -12.36
C ALA A 162 -8.15 -2.02 -11.80
N TYR A 163 -8.26 -2.14 -10.47
CA TYR A 163 -9.38 -2.84 -9.85
C TYR A 163 -10.70 -2.07 -10.01
N ARG A 164 -10.66 -0.74 -9.94
CA ARG A 164 -11.86 0.09 -10.14
C ARG A 164 -12.39 -0.01 -11.58
N SER A 165 -11.49 -0.10 -12.57
CA SER A 165 -11.90 -0.26 -13.98
C SER A 165 -12.43 -1.65 -14.31
N GLY A 166 -12.21 -2.65 -13.45
CA GLY A 166 -12.58 -4.04 -13.73
C GLY A 166 -11.65 -4.76 -14.69
N THR A 167 -10.68 -4.05 -15.29
CA THR A 167 -9.73 -4.54 -16.27
C THR A 167 -8.30 -4.11 -15.89
N PRO A 168 -7.27 -4.94 -16.12
CA PRO A 168 -7.29 -6.22 -16.84
C PRO A 168 -7.46 -7.45 -15.92
N PHE A 169 -7.82 -7.26 -14.64
CA PHE A 169 -7.84 -8.35 -13.66
C PHE A 169 -9.23 -8.94 -13.43
N ASP A 170 -9.29 -10.26 -13.27
CA ASP A 170 -10.51 -10.94 -12.82
C ASP A 170 -10.83 -10.61 -11.35
N ASN A 171 -12.11 -10.71 -10.99
CA ASN A 171 -12.65 -10.43 -9.65
C ASN A 171 -12.23 -9.06 -9.08
N SER A 172 -12.10 -8.08 -9.99
CA SER A 172 -11.58 -6.75 -9.66
C SER A 172 -12.40 -6.02 -8.59
N SER A 173 -13.73 -6.20 -8.52
CA SER A 173 -14.56 -5.61 -7.47
C SER A 173 -14.19 -6.11 -6.06
N GLU A 174 -14.03 -7.43 -5.90
CA GLU A 174 -13.62 -8.03 -4.63
C GLU A 174 -12.20 -7.63 -4.26
N LYS A 175 -11.29 -7.64 -5.24
CA LYS A 175 -9.90 -7.18 -5.06
C LYS A 175 -9.84 -5.70 -4.68
N TYR A 176 -10.68 -4.85 -5.27
CA TYR A 176 -10.79 -3.44 -4.93
C TYR A 176 -11.20 -3.27 -3.47
N ALA A 177 -12.29 -3.94 -3.05
CA ALA A 177 -12.80 -3.87 -1.69
C ALA A 177 -11.75 -4.33 -0.66
N ASP A 178 -11.10 -5.48 -0.88
CA ASP A 178 -10.06 -6.01 0.00
C ASP A 178 -8.82 -5.10 0.04
N PHE A 179 -8.36 -4.61 -1.12
CA PHE A 179 -7.17 -3.78 -1.21
C PHE A 179 -7.38 -2.42 -0.54
N ARG A 180 -8.55 -1.81 -0.77
CA ARG A 180 -8.99 -0.57 -0.13
C ARG A 180 -9.10 -0.72 1.38
N ALA A 181 -9.77 -1.76 1.88
CA ALA A 181 -9.90 -2.00 3.32
C ALA A 181 -8.52 -2.15 3.99
N LYS A 182 -7.61 -2.92 3.39
CA LYS A 182 -6.22 -3.06 3.87
C LYS A 182 -5.42 -1.75 3.81
N ALA A 183 -5.74 -0.84 2.90
CA ALA A 183 -5.09 0.45 2.79
C ALA A 183 -5.62 1.45 3.82
N ALA A 184 -6.94 1.45 4.04
CA ALA A 184 -7.60 2.23 5.08
C ALA A 184 -7.03 1.87 6.47
N LEU A 185 -6.90 0.57 6.78
CA LEU A 185 -6.28 0.07 8.02
C LEU A 185 -4.82 0.50 8.18
N ARG A 186 -4.11 0.82 7.09
CA ARG A 186 -2.74 1.32 7.09
C ARG A 186 -2.64 2.84 7.11
N GLY A 187 -3.76 3.54 7.25
CA GLY A 187 -3.80 4.99 7.35
C GLY A 187 -3.83 5.73 6.01
N ASN A 188 -4.11 5.07 4.89
CA ASN A 188 -4.33 5.77 3.63
C ASN A 188 -5.66 6.54 3.70
N SER A 189 -5.59 7.88 3.67
CA SER A 189 -6.75 8.76 3.87
C SER A 189 -7.83 8.62 2.81
N VAL A 190 -7.46 8.41 1.54
CA VAL A 190 -8.41 8.24 0.43
C VAL A 190 -9.16 6.91 0.60
N ALA A 191 -8.43 5.82 0.85
CA ALA A 191 -9.03 4.51 1.08
C ALA A 191 -9.91 4.50 2.34
N ALA A 192 -9.49 5.20 3.40
CA ALA A 192 -10.29 5.34 4.62
C ALA A 192 -11.61 6.08 4.36
N LEU A 193 -11.59 7.17 3.59
CA LEU A 193 -12.83 7.87 3.21
C LEU A 193 -13.78 6.96 2.44
N GLU A 194 -13.26 6.24 1.44
CA GLU A 194 -14.07 5.33 0.66
C GLU A 194 -14.62 4.16 1.50
N GLU A 195 -13.83 3.61 2.44
CA GLU A 195 -14.27 2.55 3.35
C GLU A 195 -15.42 3.04 4.25
N ALA A 196 -15.29 4.25 4.82
CA ALA A 196 -16.36 4.88 5.58
C ALA A 196 -17.65 5.02 4.77
N ILE A 197 -17.57 5.52 3.53
CA ILE A 197 -18.73 5.67 2.64
C ILE A 197 -19.39 4.31 2.34
N SER A 198 -18.59 3.27 2.13
CA SER A 198 -19.09 1.92 1.87
C SER A 198 -19.85 1.36 3.06
N LEU A 199 -19.30 1.48 4.28
CA LEU A 199 -19.97 1.03 5.49
C LEU A 199 -21.28 1.80 5.74
N MET A 200 -21.29 3.10 5.46
CA MET A 200 -22.51 3.91 5.53
C MET A 200 -23.57 3.48 4.51
N SER A 201 -23.15 3.06 3.31
CA SER A 201 -24.05 2.71 2.21
C SER A 201 -24.66 1.30 2.37
N LEU A 202 -23.99 0.40 3.07
CA LEU A 202 -24.48 -0.96 3.34
C LEU A 202 -25.58 -1.02 4.41
N GLY A 203 -25.96 0.12 5.00
CA GLY A 203 -26.94 0.18 6.09
C GLY A 203 -26.38 -0.20 7.46
N ASP A 204 -25.09 -0.55 7.54
CA ASP A 204 -24.39 -0.91 8.78
C ASP A 204 -23.98 0.32 9.62
N ALA A 205 -24.44 1.52 9.26
CA ALA A 205 -23.97 2.77 9.87
C ALA A 205 -24.19 2.82 11.39
N ALA A 206 -25.33 2.29 11.87
CA ALA A 206 -25.66 2.26 13.28
C ALA A 206 -24.79 1.24 14.06
N THR A 207 -24.56 0.06 13.49
CA THR A 207 -23.81 -1.03 14.16
C THR A 207 -22.30 -0.82 14.09
N LYS A 208 -21.80 -0.17 13.04
CA LYS A 208 -20.37 0.08 12.79
C LYS A 208 -19.96 1.54 12.98
N LYS A 209 -20.76 2.33 13.71
CA LYS A 209 -20.54 3.77 13.88
C LYS A 209 -19.09 4.13 14.28
N LYS A 210 -18.56 3.48 15.31
CA LYS A 210 -17.20 3.75 15.82
C LYS A 210 -16.13 3.46 14.78
N GLU A 211 -16.33 2.44 13.96
CA GLU A 211 -15.42 2.08 12.88
C GLU A 211 -15.45 3.12 11.76
N ILE A 212 -16.65 3.55 11.36
CA ILE A 212 -16.84 4.63 10.38
C ILE A 212 -16.16 5.92 10.87
N GLU A 213 -16.36 6.29 12.14
CA GLU A 213 -15.73 7.47 12.72
C GLU A 213 -14.20 7.38 12.70
N ALA A 214 -13.63 6.21 13.04
CA ALA A 214 -12.19 6.00 13.00
C ALA A 214 -11.61 6.21 11.60
N TYR A 215 -12.27 5.68 10.56
CA TYR A 215 -11.85 5.92 9.17
C TYR A 215 -11.98 7.38 8.75
N LEU A 216 -13.06 8.06 9.15
CA LEU A 216 -13.24 9.49 8.84
C LEU A 216 -12.17 10.36 9.51
N VAL A 217 -11.73 10.03 10.73
CA VAL A 217 -10.61 10.72 11.40
C VAL A 217 -9.30 10.56 10.63
N VAL A 218 -9.04 9.39 10.06
CA VAL A 218 -7.87 9.18 9.18
C VAL A 218 -8.00 9.98 7.88
N ALA A 219 -9.20 10.02 7.30
CA ALA A 219 -9.47 10.77 6.08
C ALA A 219 -9.37 12.29 6.26
N GLU A 220 -9.76 12.84 7.41
CA GLU A 220 -9.63 14.27 7.73
C GLU A 220 -8.17 14.77 7.81
N ARG A 221 -7.22 13.84 7.98
CA ARG A 221 -5.78 14.13 7.97
C ARG A 221 -5.18 14.09 6.57
N ALA A 222 -6.00 13.89 5.53
CA ALA A 222 -5.56 13.91 4.15
C ALA A 222 -4.80 15.21 3.82
N GLY A 223 -3.79 15.10 2.97
CA GLY A 223 -3.09 16.28 2.44
C GLY A 223 -3.92 17.05 1.41
N ASP A 224 -4.98 16.45 0.86
CA ASP A 224 -5.86 17.10 -0.11
C ASP A 224 -7.16 17.61 0.56
N LEU A 225 -7.52 18.85 0.23
CA LEU A 225 -8.68 19.54 0.81
C LEU A 225 -10.01 18.86 0.52
N LYS A 226 -10.11 18.14 -0.61
CA LYS A 226 -11.35 17.49 -1.02
C LYS A 226 -11.67 16.33 -0.07
N THR A 227 -10.73 15.40 0.13
CA THR A 227 -10.88 14.27 1.05
C THR A 227 -11.15 14.76 2.47
N GLN A 228 -10.37 15.75 2.93
CA GLN A 228 -10.54 16.33 4.25
C GLN A 228 -11.95 16.94 4.46
N SER A 229 -12.43 17.72 3.49
CA SER A 229 -13.73 18.41 3.59
C SER A 229 -14.89 17.42 3.60
N VAL A 230 -14.85 16.41 2.71
CA VAL A 230 -15.89 15.37 2.65
C VAL A 230 -15.91 14.55 3.94
N ALA A 231 -14.74 14.15 4.44
CA ALA A 231 -14.64 13.40 5.68
C ALA A 231 -15.24 14.17 6.87
N GLY A 232 -14.89 15.44 7.03
CA GLY A 232 -15.43 16.29 8.08
C GLY A 232 -16.93 16.52 7.98
N ALA A 233 -17.47 16.65 6.76
CA ALA A 233 -18.92 16.77 6.55
C ALA A 233 -19.66 15.48 6.94
N LEU A 234 -19.14 14.32 6.54
CA LEU A 234 -19.72 13.02 6.89
C LEU A 234 -19.67 12.76 8.40
N ARG A 235 -18.58 13.13 9.07
CA ARG A 235 -18.46 12.95 10.52
C ARG A 235 -19.45 13.82 11.30
N ARG A 236 -19.66 15.08 10.87
CA ARG A 236 -20.72 15.93 11.45
C ARG A 236 -22.11 15.33 11.26
N LYS A 237 -22.40 14.80 10.06
CA LYS A 237 -23.69 14.12 9.78
C LYS A 237 -23.89 12.88 10.65
N LEU A 238 -22.82 12.10 10.87
CA LEU A 238 -22.87 10.92 11.73
C LEU A 238 -23.10 11.28 13.21
N ALA A 239 -22.60 12.43 13.65
CA ALA A 239 -22.84 12.96 15.00
C ALA A 239 -24.26 13.53 15.17
N SER A 240 -24.81 14.21 14.15
CA SER A 240 -26.17 14.77 14.23
C SER A 240 -27.27 13.71 14.29
N ASN A 241 -27.07 12.57 13.61
CA ASN A 241 -28.05 11.48 13.62
C ASN A 241 -28.23 10.87 15.03
N ASP A 242 -27.18 10.83 15.86
CA ASP A 242 -27.27 10.36 17.24
C ASP A 242 -28.15 11.24 18.12
N VAL A 243 -28.06 12.57 17.94
CA VAL A 243 -28.86 13.52 18.72
C VAL A 243 -30.34 13.33 18.41
N THR A 244 -30.67 13.03 17.15
CA THR A 244 -32.06 12.80 16.72
C THR A 244 -32.61 11.43 17.11
N GLU A 245 -31.78 10.38 17.21
CA GLU A 245 -32.22 9.05 17.70
C GLU A 245 -32.43 9.04 19.22
N ASN A 246 -31.55 9.68 19.99
CA ASN A 246 -31.68 9.78 21.45
C ASN A 246 -32.84 10.67 21.90
N HIS A 247 -33.31 11.61 21.07
CA HIS A 247 -34.46 12.46 21.40
C HIS A 247 -35.80 11.73 21.15
N LYS A 248 -35.87 10.80 20.19
CA LYS A 248 -37.09 10.04 19.88
C LYS A 248 -37.40 8.91 20.87
N SER A 249 -36.41 8.43 21.62
CA SER A 249 -36.60 7.41 22.66
C SER A 249 -36.99 8.00 24.04
N GLY A 250 -37.05 9.33 24.16
CA GLY A 250 -37.42 10.02 25.41
C GLY A 250 -38.87 10.51 25.49
N ASP A 251 -39.64 10.47 24.40
CA ASP A 251 -40.99 11.06 24.31
C ASP A 251 -42.09 9.99 24.10
N VAL A 252 -42.04 8.89 24.85
CA VAL A 252 -43.18 7.98 25.04
C VAL A 252 -43.38 7.76 26.53
N ASP A 253 -43.96 8.77 27.18
CA ASP A 253 -44.77 8.63 28.40
C ASP A 253 -45.47 9.99 28.61
N ASP A 254 -46.70 10.10 28.10
CA ASP A 254 -47.84 10.81 28.69
C ASP A 254 -49.13 10.53 27.89
#